data_AF-A0A2V8S7D1-F1
#
_entry.id   AF-A0A2V8S7D1-F1
#
_cell.length_a   1.000
_cell.length_b   1.000
_cell.length_c   1.000
_cell.angle_alpha   90.00
_cell.angle_beta   90.00
_cell.angle_gamma   90.00
#
_symmetry.space_group_name_H-M   'P 1'
#
loop_
_entity.id
_entity.type
_entity.pdbx_description
1 polymer ?
#
loop_
_entity_poly.entity_id
_entity_poly.type
_entity_poly.pdbx_seq_one_letter_code
_entity_poly.pdbx_strand_id
1 'polypeptide(L)' 'MEVVKALAALKPLYGRDNIEIVTENGTRVRGVVKSMKTTQALTKPSVKMQRADGEIVKITFDTITEIIDHN' A
#
# COMPACT_ATOMS: atom_id res chain seq x y z
N MET A 1 9.85 -5.82 1.90
CA MET A 1 10.43 -4.49 2.25
C MET A 1 10.36 -4.29 3.77
N GLU A 2 11.26 -3.52 4.41
CA GLU A 2 11.11 -3.21 5.84
C GLU A 2 9.92 -2.25 6.06
N VAL A 3 9.11 -2.49 7.12
CA VAL A 3 7.90 -1.72 7.44
C VAL A 3 8.10 -0.20 7.42
N VAL A 4 9.23 0.27 7.98
CA VAL A 4 9.54 1.71 8.07
C VAL A 4 9.78 2.30 6.68
N LYS A 5 10.42 1.55 5.77
CA LYS A 5 10.67 1.99 4.39
C LYS A 5 9.38 2.02 3.58
N ALA A 6 8.52 1.00 3.73
CA ALA A 6 7.21 0.99 3.09
C ALA A 6 6.34 2.16 3.56
N LEU A 7 6.34 2.46 4.86
CA LEU A 7 5.62 3.61 5.40
C LEU A 7 6.15 4.93 4.83
N ALA A 8 7.47 5.12 4.81
CA ALA A 8 8.10 6.34 4.31
C ALA A 8 7.80 6.55 2.81
N ALA A 9 7.76 5.48 2.02
CA ALA A 9 7.42 5.53 0.60
C ALA A 9 5.92 5.85 0.35
N LEU A 10 5.02 5.28 1.15
CA LEU A 10 3.56 5.47 0.97
C LEU A 10 3.03 6.78 1.55
N LYS A 11 3.67 7.32 2.59
CA LYS A 11 3.25 8.56 3.24
C LYS A 11 3.08 9.75 2.28
N PRO A 12 4.02 10.07 1.37
CA PRO A 12 3.84 11.16 0.40
C PRO A 12 2.81 10.84 -0.70
N LEU A 13 2.43 9.57 -0.87
CA LEU A 13 1.48 9.11 -1.89
C LEU A 13 0.03 9.07 -1.38
N TYR A 14 -0.22 9.45 -0.13
CA TYR A 14 -1.56 9.45 0.44
C TYR A 14 -2.53 10.31 -0.39
N GLY A 15 -3.67 9.73 -0.77
CA GLY A 15 -4.66 10.39 -1.61
C GLY A 15 -4.30 10.52 -3.08
N ARG A 16 -3.07 10.14 -3.49
CA ARG A 16 -2.72 10.04 -4.90
C ARG A 16 -3.37 8.81 -5.52
N ASP A 17 -3.83 8.98 -6.74
CA ASP A 17 -4.29 7.92 -7.61
C ASP A 17 -3.14 7.36 -8.44
N ASN A 18 -3.45 6.33 -9.23
CA ASN A 18 -2.51 5.73 -10.16
C ASN A 18 -1.24 5.11 -9.52
N ILE A 19 -1.30 4.76 -8.25
CA ILE A 19 -0.21 4.09 -7.52
C ILE A 19 -0.38 2.58 -7.66
N GLU A 20 0.70 1.87 -8.01
CA GLU A 20 0.74 0.41 -8.09
C GLU A 20 1.60 -0.17 -6.97
N ILE A 21 1.04 -1.12 -6.21
CA ILE A 21 1.74 -1.89 -5.19
C ILE A 21 1.92 -3.31 -5.68
N VAL A 22 3.16 -3.79 -5.69
CA VAL A 22 3.51 -5.18 -5.97
C VAL A 22 3.86 -5.87 -4.66
N THR A 23 3.29 -7.06 -4.46
CA THR A 23 3.57 -7.90 -3.30
C THR A 23 4.46 -9.08 -3.65
N GLU A 24 5.06 -9.70 -2.63
CA GLU A 24 6.01 -10.82 -2.76
C GLU A 24 5.42 -12.04 -3.48
N ASN A 25 4.10 -12.25 -3.40
CA ASN A 25 3.40 -13.31 -4.12
C ASN A 25 3.06 -12.95 -5.58
N GLY A 26 3.55 -11.82 -6.09
CA GLY A 26 3.29 -11.33 -7.44
C GLY A 26 1.95 -10.61 -7.63
N THR A 27 1.15 -10.42 -6.58
CA THR A 27 -0.11 -9.66 -6.68
C THR A 27 0.20 -8.19 -6.96
N ARG A 28 -0.57 -7.60 -7.87
CA ARG A 28 -0.47 -6.19 -8.24
C ARG A 28 -1.77 -5.50 -7.93
N VAL A 29 -1.69 -4.38 -7.22
CA VAL A 29 -2.85 -3.57 -6.84
C VAL A 29 -2.59 -2.14 -7.25
N ARG A 30 -3.29 -1.69 -8.29
CA ARG A 30 -3.22 -0.32 -8.79
C ARG A 30 -4.44 0.48 -8.37
N GLY A 31 -4.23 1.70 -7.90
CA GLY A 31 -5.32 2.57 -7.49
C GLY A 31 -4.90 3.73 -6.57
N VAL A 32 -5.81 4.14 -5.71
CA VAL A 32 -5.65 5.27 -4.79
C VAL A 32 -5.20 4.78 -3.42
N VAL A 33 -4.17 5.42 -2.85
CA VAL A 33 -3.79 5.18 -1.45
C VAL A 33 -4.81 5.84 -0.53
N LYS A 34 -5.74 5.06 0.03
CA LYS A 34 -6.85 5.58 0.86
C LYS A 34 -6.51 5.79 2.32
N SER A 35 -5.76 4.86 2.90
CA SER A 35 -5.48 4.87 4.34
C SER A 35 -4.29 3.99 4.65
N MET A 36 -3.52 4.37 5.66
CA MET A 36 -2.45 3.58 6.22
C MET A 36 -2.74 3.36 7.70
N LYS A 37 -2.68 2.10 8.13
CA LYS A 37 -2.76 1.75 9.54
C LYS A 37 -1.35 1.45 10.02
N THR A 38 -0.77 2.36 10.80
CA THR A 38 0.46 2.13 11.55
C THR A 38 0.15 1.28 12.78
N THR A 39 1.17 0.57 13.27
CA THR A 39 1.07 -0.51 14.25
C THR A 39 0.26 -0.15 15.50
N GLN A 40 -0.68 -1.01 15.86
CA GLN A 40 -1.23 -1.13 17.23
C GLN A 40 -0.80 -2.48 17.80
N ALA A 41 -0.87 -2.67 19.11
CA ALA A 41 -0.61 -3.97 19.73
C ALA A 41 -1.34 -5.09 18.95
N LEU A 42 -0.60 -6.16 18.59
CA LEU A 42 -1.09 -7.35 17.89
C LEU A 42 -1.52 -7.19 16.42
N THR A 43 -1.34 -6.02 15.78
CA THR A 43 -1.73 -5.85 14.36
C THR A 43 -0.57 -5.49 13.44
N LYS A 44 -0.49 -6.17 12.29
CA LYS A 44 0.48 -5.85 11.25
C LYS A 44 0.13 -4.52 10.56
N PRO A 45 1.12 -3.64 10.32
CA PRO A 45 0.93 -2.42 9.58
C PRO A 45 0.49 -2.72 8.14
N SER A 46 -0.42 -1.89 7.63
CA SER A 46 -1.04 -2.14 6.32
C SER A 46 -1.52 -0.86 5.64
N VAL A 47 -1.64 -0.91 4.32
CA VAL A 47 -2.24 0.12 3.47
C VAL A 47 -3.54 -0.40 2.90
N LYS A 48 -4.51 0.50 2.77
CA LYS A 48 -5.74 0.28 2.01
C LYS A 48 -5.63 1.01 0.69
N MET A 49 -5.71 0.25 -0.39
CA MET A 49 -5.77 0.74 -1.77
C MET A 49 -7.21 0.69 -2.25
N GLN A 50 -7.71 1.75 -2.88
CA GLN A 50 -8.95 1.68 -3.64
C GLN A 50 -8.63 1.46 -5.12
N ARG A 51 -9.09 0.36 -5.69
CA ARG A 51 -8.97 0.04 -7.12
C ARG A 51 -9.94 0.89 -7.95
N ALA A 52 -9.73 0.88 -9.27
CA ALA A 52 -10.58 1.63 -10.22
C ALA A 52 -12.04 1.17 -10.23
N ASP A 53 -12.29 -0.10 -9.90
CA ASP A 53 -13.64 -0.68 -9.73
C ASP A 53 -14.31 -0.26 -8.40
N GLY A 54 -13.62 0.51 -7.56
CA GLY A 54 -14.10 0.94 -6.26
C GLY A 54 -13.80 -0.04 -5.11
N GLU A 55 -13.23 -1.22 -5.38
CA GLU A 55 -12.87 -2.21 -4.37
C GLU A 55 -11.77 -1.67 -3.45
N ILE A 56 -11.91 -1.90 -2.14
CA ILE A 56 -10.87 -1.55 -1.16
C ILE A 56 -10.07 -2.80 -0.80
N VAL A 57 -8.81 -2.83 -1.23
CA VAL A 57 -7.87 -3.92 -0.96
C VAL A 57 -6.92 -3.52 0.16
N LYS A 58 -6.77 -4.40 1.15
CA LYS A 58 -5.82 -4.23 2.25
C LYS A 58 -4.54 -5.02 1.97
N ILE A 59 -3.39 -4.35 2.03
CA ILE A 59 -2.07 -4.94 1.79
C ILE A 59 -1.21 -4.71 3.03
N THR A 60 -0.56 -5.75 3.55
CA THR A 60 0.34 -5.62 4.70
C THR A 60 1.73 -5.19 4.25
N PHE A 61 2.38 -4.33 5.02
CA PHE A 61 3.64 -3.69 4.60
C PHE A 61 4.79 -4.70 4.42
N ASP A 62 4.77 -5.80 5.18
CA ASP A 62 5.77 -6.87 5.09
C ASP A 62 5.73 -7.57 3.73
N THR A 63 4.55 -7.69 3.12
CA THR A 63 4.38 -8.34 1.81
C THR A 63 4.76 -7.44 0.64
N ILE A 64 4.95 -6.13 0.83
CA ILE A 64 5.24 -5.20 -0.25
C ILE A 64 6.69 -5.38 -0.71
N THR A 65 6.85 -5.59 -2.02
CA THR A 65 8.17 -5.64 -2.67
C THR A 65 8.46 -4.34 -3.40
N GLU A 66 7.47 -3.78 -4.11
CA GLU A 66 7.63 -2.57 -4.91
C GLU A 66 6.42 -1.64 -4.80
N ILE A 67 6.67 -0.34 -4.92
CA ILE A 67 5.66 0.72 -5.00
C ILE A 67 6.04 1.60 -6.19
N ILE A 68 5.11 1.76 -7.12
CA ILE A 68 5.32 2.46 -8.39
C ILE A 68 4.29 3.61 -8.46
N ASP A 69 4.77 4.84 -8.63
CA ASP A 69 3.94 6.01 -8.97
C ASP A 69 3.94 6.16 -10.50
N HIS A 70 2.77 6.08 -11.14
CA HIS A 70 2.62 6.20 -12.60
C HIS A 70 2.24 7.63 -13.05
N ASN A 71 2.30 8.61 -12.14
CA ASN A 71 2.07 10.03 -12.44
C ASN A 71 3.34 10.78 -12.83
#